data_AF-A0A7Y4JPF7-F1
#
_entry.id   AF-A0A7Y4JPF7-F1
#
_cell.length_a   1.000
_cell.length_b   1.000
_cell.length_c   1.000
_cell.angle_alpha   90.00
_cell.angle_beta   90.00
_cell.angle_gamma   90.00
#
_symmetry.space_group_name_H-M   'P 1'
#
loop_
_entity.id
_entity.type
_entity.pdbx_description
1 polymer ?
#
loop_
_entity_poly.entity_id
_entity_poly.type
_entity_poly.pdbx_seq_one_letter_code
_entity_poly.pdbx_strand_id
1 'polypeptide(L)'
;MRHGALVAALLLGACAKPKDEPMVSRGALKGAPAASASSGGSERPQPRGAATVRTDKGMYSAPAVRFIADFLGEPPVTLMRVALSAQSEDGGTWRFRMAVDEKFVKSKHATARIIPQTALGPGRVVVDYQLAQGLPMAMDEGTLELTVTGNHARGEVRTKDGRVRATFEGPLTVECTVPPAWLSGANAPVPSSPDDGTVRVPDEALATPQCRSMADAFR
;
A
#
# COMPACT_ATOMS: atom_id res chain seq x y z
N MET A 1 36.92 67.97 -0.47
CA MET A 1 37.67 67.92 -1.74
C MET A 1 37.67 66.46 -2.19
N ARG A 2 36.79 66.08 -3.12
CA ARG A 2 36.96 66.09 -4.59
C ARG A 2 37.66 64.81 -5.12
N HIS A 3 36.91 64.08 -5.96
CA HIS A 3 37.31 63.15 -7.04
C HIS A 3 37.57 61.68 -6.60
N GLY A 4 37.07 60.63 -7.25
CA GLY A 4 36.37 60.46 -8.53
C GLY A 4 37.13 59.49 -9.45
N ALA A 5 36.45 58.39 -9.87
CA ALA A 5 36.72 57.57 -11.09
C ALA A 5 38.07 56.81 -11.17
N LEU A 6 38.30 55.70 -11.86
CA LEU A 6 37.60 54.67 -12.67
C LEU A 6 38.69 53.62 -13.03
N VAL A 7 38.31 52.56 -13.77
CA VAL A 7 39.17 51.65 -14.58
C VAL A 7 39.80 50.46 -13.83
N ALA A 8 39.99 49.27 -14.36
CA ALA A 8 39.32 48.35 -15.31
C ALA A 8 40.23 47.11 -15.35
N ALA A 9 39.63 45.94 -15.59
CA ALA A 9 40.14 44.79 -16.35
C ALA A 9 41.50 44.14 -15.99
N LEU A 10 41.48 42.79 -15.90
CA LEU A 10 42.30 41.83 -16.67
C LEU A 10 42.65 40.60 -15.81
N LEU A 11 41.85 39.54 -15.95
CA LEU A 11 42.30 38.18 -15.63
C LEU A 11 42.83 37.57 -16.92
N LEU A 12 44.15 37.40 -16.96
CA LEU A 12 44.90 36.68 -17.98
C LEU A 12 44.96 35.17 -17.64
N GLY A 13 44.94 34.35 -18.70
CA GLY A 13 45.35 32.94 -18.68
C GLY A 13 44.22 31.98 -19.10
N ALA A 14 44.01 31.70 -20.39
CA ALA A 14 44.69 30.63 -21.16
C ALA A 14 44.29 29.21 -20.66
N CYS A 15 43.79 28.24 -21.45
CA CYS A 15 43.82 28.03 -22.89
C CYS A 15 42.80 26.94 -23.33
N ALA A 16 42.24 27.14 -24.54
CA ALA A 16 41.98 26.20 -25.66
C ALA A 16 41.15 24.90 -25.42
N LYS A 17 39.92 24.79 -25.98
CA LYS A 17 39.49 24.32 -27.35
C LYS A 17 39.47 22.77 -27.52
N PRO A 18 38.76 22.16 -28.51
CA PRO A 18 37.90 22.73 -29.57
C PRO A 18 36.50 22.09 -29.72
N LYS A 19 35.73 22.64 -30.67
CA LYS A 19 34.44 22.22 -31.20
C LYS A 19 34.67 21.37 -32.46
N ASP A 20 33.97 20.25 -32.59
CA ASP A 20 33.59 19.66 -33.89
C ASP A 20 32.26 18.91 -33.77
N GLU A 21 31.52 18.95 -34.87
CA GLU A 21 30.08 18.70 -35.02
C GLU A 21 29.83 17.25 -35.55
N PRO A 22 28.67 16.83 -36.10
CA PRO A 22 27.83 15.80 -35.48
C PRO A 22 27.63 14.49 -36.29
N MET A 23 26.99 13.53 -35.60
CA MET A 23 25.98 12.58 -36.13
C MET A 23 26.40 11.25 -36.80
N VAL A 24 25.61 10.21 -36.45
CA VAL A 24 25.38 8.89 -37.09
C VAL A 24 26.35 7.75 -36.71
N SER A 25 25.94 6.81 -35.85
CA SER A 25 25.13 5.63 -36.21
C SER A 25 25.03 4.59 -35.08
N ARG A 26 24.01 3.75 -35.22
CA ARG A 26 23.54 2.63 -34.40
C ARG A 26 24.61 1.67 -33.85
N GLY A 27 24.35 1.16 -32.65
CA GLY A 27 25.01 -0.03 -32.09
C GLY A 27 24.57 -0.32 -30.66
N ALA A 28 23.32 -0.72 -30.46
CA ALA A 28 22.86 -1.28 -29.20
C ALA A 28 23.49 -2.67 -29.01
N LEU A 29 24.22 -2.89 -27.91
CA LEU A 29 24.34 -4.16 -27.18
C LEU A 29 25.28 -4.00 -25.98
N LYS A 30 24.91 -4.69 -24.90
CA LYS A 30 25.60 -4.93 -23.62
C LYS A 30 25.51 -3.85 -22.53
N GLY A 31 24.97 -4.30 -21.39
CA GLY A 31 25.37 -3.81 -20.07
C GLY A 31 24.22 -3.57 -19.12
N ALA A 32 23.38 -4.58 -18.86
CA ALA A 32 22.57 -4.57 -17.65
C ALA A 32 23.49 -4.74 -16.44
N PRO A 33 23.37 -3.92 -15.38
CA PRO A 33 23.60 -4.38 -14.03
C PRO A 33 22.26 -4.81 -13.44
N ALA A 34 22.18 -6.09 -13.08
CA ALA A 34 21.22 -6.60 -12.13
C ALA A 34 21.40 -5.84 -10.81
N ALA A 35 20.38 -5.09 -10.40
CA ALA A 35 20.26 -4.63 -9.02
C ALA A 35 19.38 -5.62 -8.28
N SER A 36 20.06 -6.37 -7.44
CA SER A 36 19.56 -7.31 -6.45
C SER A 36 18.34 -6.79 -5.68
N ALA A 37 17.46 -7.73 -5.38
CA ALA A 37 16.33 -7.57 -4.48
C ALA A 37 16.72 -6.85 -3.18
N SER A 38 16.00 -5.78 -2.88
CA SER A 38 15.82 -5.33 -1.50
C SER A 38 14.34 -5.33 -1.18
N SER A 39 13.95 -6.29 -0.35
CA SER A 39 12.73 -6.29 0.44
C SER A 39 12.58 -4.94 1.16
N GLY A 40 11.59 -4.17 0.74
CA GLY A 40 11.25 -2.88 1.35
C GLY A 40 10.19 -2.26 0.48
N GLY A 41 8.93 -2.59 0.76
CA GLY A 41 7.77 -2.10 0.03
C GLY A 41 7.73 -0.58 0.03
N SER A 42 8.36 0.01 -0.98
CA SER A 42 8.14 1.40 -1.34
C SER A 42 6.75 1.45 -1.92
N GLU A 43 5.78 1.76 -1.06
CA GLU A 43 4.40 1.99 -1.44
C GLU A 43 4.41 3.17 -2.43
N ARG A 44 4.38 2.86 -3.74
CA ARG A 44 4.18 3.87 -4.78
C ARG A 44 2.94 4.68 -4.41
N PRO A 45 2.92 6.00 -4.67
CA PRO A 45 1.74 6.82 -4.42
C PRO A 45 0.50 6.13 -4.97
N GLN A 46 -0.47 5.85 -4.10
CA GLN A 46 -1.68 5.15 -4.53
C GLN A 46 -2.52 6.12 -5.38
N PRO A 47 -3.03 5.70 -6.55
CA PRO A 47 -3.91 6.56 -7.34
C PRO A 47 -5.11 6.99 -6.50
N ARG A 48 -5.59 8.23 -6.69
CA ARG A 48 -6.84 8.66 -6.06
C ARG A 48 -8.03 7.85 -6.58
N GLY A 49 -9.11 7.78 -5.81
CA GLY A 49 -10.34 7.15 -6.30
C GLY A 49 -11.55 7.25 -5.39
N ALA A 50 -12.47 6.30 -5.53
CA ALA A 50 -13.84 6.37 -5.03
C ALA A 50 -13.98 6.19 -3.51
N ALA A 51 -12.99 5.60 -2.85
CA ALA A 51 -12.97 5.52 -1.40
C ALA A 51 -12.44 6.83 -0.82
N THR A 52 -13.14 7.34 0.19
CA THR A 52 -12.81 8.59 0.87
C THR A 52 -12.55 8.34 2.34
N VAL A 53 -11.61 9.09 2.91
CA VAL A 53 -11.41 9.15 4.35
C VAL A 53 -11.50 10.58 4.82
N ARG A 54 -12.36 10.83 5.80
CA ARG A 54 -12.56 12.14 6.41
C ARG A 54 -11.97 12.11 7.81
N THR A 55 -11.08 13.04 8.11
CA THR A 55 -10.52 13.27 9.44
C THR A 55 -10.72 14.72 9.85
N ASP A 56 -10.42 15.05 11.10
CA ASP A 56 -10.36 16.43 11.59
C ASP A 56 -9.26 17.27 10.89
N LYS A 57 -8.25 16.61 10.31
CA LYS A 57 -7.09 17.24 9.67
C LYS A 57 -7.24 17.37 8.15
N GLY A 58 -8.24 16.73 7.54
CA GLY A 58 -8.48 16.81 6.10
C GLY A 58 -9.14 15.58 5.50
N MET A 59 -9.13 15.54 4.17
CA MET A 59 -9.74 14.49 3.37
C MET A 59 -8.67 13.75 2.55
N TYR A 60 -8.79 12.43 2.51
CA TYR A 60 -7.90 11.53 1.78
C TYR A 60 -8.75 10.68 0.81
N SER A 61 -8.13 10.20 -0.26
CA SER A 61 -8.81 9.37 -1.25
C SER A 61 -7.98 8.15 -1.64
N ALA A 62 -8.66 7.07 -1.99
CA ALA A 62 -8.09 5.81 -2.45
C ALA A 62 -8.99 5.18 -3.52
N PRO A 63 -8.50 4.25 -4.36
CA PRO A 63 -9.34 3.56 -5.34
C PRO A 63 -10.47 2.77 -4.68
N ALA A 64 -10.14 2.03 -3.63
CA ALA A 64 -11.04 1.15 -2.89
C ALA A 64 -10.46 0.82 -1.51
N VAL A 65 -11.32 0.33 -0.61
CA VAL A 65 -10.93 -0.48 0.54
C VAL A 65 -10.60 -1.89 0.02
N ARG A 66 -9.52 -2.50 0.49
CA ARG A 66 -9.10 -3.84 0.04
C ARG A 66 -9.38 -4.89 1.12
N PHE A 67 -10.08 -5.95 0.75
CA PHE A 67 -10.10 -7.21 1.49
C PHE A 67 -9.11 -8.18 0.82
N ILE A 68 -8.12 -8.64 1.58
CA ILE A 68 -7.01 -9.45 1.07
C ILE A 68 -7.08 -10.82 1.75
N ALA A 69 -7.15 -11.88 0.94
CA ALA A 69 -7.13 -13.26 1.39
C ALA A 69 -5.92 -13.99 0.79
N ASP A 70 -5.02 -14.44 1.66
CA ASP A 70 -3.82 -15.19 1.27
C ASP A 70 -3.98 -16.66 1.72
N PHE A 71 -4.12 -17.57 0.76
CA PHE A 71 -4.15 -19.01 1.01
C PHE A 71 -2.73 -19.58 0.98
N LEU A 72 -2.34 -20.29 2.05
CA LEU A 72 -0.95 -20.68 2.28
C LEU A 72 -0.61 -22.10 1.80
N GLY A 73 -1.59 -23.00 1.68
CA GLY A 73 -1.35 -24.40 1.32
C GLY A 73 -2.52 -25.33 1.65
N GLU A 74 -2.31 -26.64 1.56
CA GLU A 74 -3.27 -27.68 1.95
C GLU A 74 -2.89 -28.33 3.30
N PRO A 75 -3.85 -28.57 4.22
CA PRO A 75 -5.24 -28.10 4.18
C PRO A 75 -5.29 -26.55 4.18
N PRO A 76 -6.35 -25.92 3.62
CA PRO A 76 -6.42 -24.46 3.47
C PRO A 76 -6.14 -23.71 4.77
N VAL A 77 -4.99 -23.05 4.85
CA VAL A 77 -4.69 -22.04 5.87
C VAL A 77 -4.82 -20.68 5.22
N THR A 78 -5.69 -19.84 5.79
CA THR A 78 -6.02 -18.54 5.20
C THR A 78 -5.61 -17.42 6.15
N LEU A 79 -4.83 -16.47 5.65
CA LEU A 79 -4.60 -15.19 6.31
C LEU A 79 -5.48 -14.14 5.65
N MET A 80 -6.35 -13.49 6.45
CA MET A 80 -7.25 -12.47 5.94
C MET A 80 -6.99 -11.13 6.62
N ARG A 81 -6.98 -10.07 5.81
CA ARG A 81 -6.88 -8.70 6.30
C ARG A 81 -7.72 -7.74 5.48
N VAL A 82 -8.21 -6.70 6.15
CA VAL A 82 -8.77 -5.52 5.48
C VAL A 82 -7.75 -4.39 5.58
N ALA A 83 -7.52 -3.70 4.47
CA ALA A 83 -6.60 -2.59 4.41
C ALA A 83 -7.14 -1.44 3.57
N LEU A 84 -6.81 -0.23 3.99
CA LEU A 84 -7.00 0.99 3.20
C LEU A 84 -5.69 1.77 3.24
N SER A 85 -5.28 2.31 2.10
CA SER A 85 -4.24 3.32 2.02
C SER A 85 -4.74 4.43 1.10
N ALA A 86 -4.74 5.65 1.61
CA ALA A 86 -5.36 6.81 1.00
C ALA A 86 -4.39 7.99 1.04
N GLN A 87 -4.49 8.86 0.04
CA GLN A 87 -3.65 10.04 -0.09
C GLN A 87 -4.49 11.32 -0.20
N SER A 88 -4.04 12.38 0.44
CA SER A 88 -4.59 13.74 0.31
C SER A 88 -3.91 14.50 -0.82
N GLU A 89 -4.43 15.70 -1.15
CA GLU A 89 -3.93 16.46 -2.30
C GLU A 89 -2.52 17.00 -2.14
N ASP A 90 -2.19 17.37 -0.91
CA ASP A 90 -0.91 17.90 -0.48
C ASP A 90 0.15 16.79 -0.29
N GLY A 91 -0.22 15.52 -0.50
CA GLY A 91 0.69 14.38 -0.39
C GLY A 91 0.68 13.67 0.95
N GLY A 92 -0.17 14.10 1.90
CA GLY A 92 -0.40 13.37 3.14
C GLY A 92 -0.97 11.96 2.89
N THR A 93 -0.67 11.03 3.78
CA THR A 93 -1.12 9.64 3.68
C THR A 93 -1.93 9.23 4.89
N TRP A 94 -2.87 8.31 4.67
CA TRP A 94 -3.62 7.68 5.72
C TRP A 94 -3.81 6.19 5.42
N ARG A 95 -3.42 5.32 6.34
CA ARG A 95 -3.56 3.87 6.16
C ARG A 95 -4.09 3.18 7.40
N PHE A 96 -4.84 2.10 7.19
CA PHE A 96 -5.07 1.10 8.23
C PHE A 96 -4.88 -0.31 7.68
N ARG A 97 -4.53 -1.24 8.58
CA ARG A 97 -4.45 -2.67 8.32
C ARG A 97 -5.03 -3.43 9.51
N MET A 98 -6.03 -4.27 9.26
CA MET A 98 -6.76 -5.03 10.28
C MET A 98 -6.78 -6.50 9.91
N ALA A 99 -6.33 -7.37 10.80
CA ALA A 99 -6.50 -8.81 10.62
C ALA A 99 -7.96 -9.20 10.93
N VAL A 100 -8.54 -10.04 10.08
CA VAL A 100 -9.92 -10.55 10.22
C VAL A 100 -9.93 -12.07 10.09
N ASP A 101 -11.01 -12.70 10.55
CA ASP A 101 -11.20 -14.15 10.50
C ASP A 101 -12.39 -14.53 9.61
N GLU A 102 -12.72 -15.81 9.54
CA GLU A 102 -13.84 -16.30 8.73
C GLU A 102 -15.20 -15.80 9.23
N LYS A 103 -15.30 -15.37 10.49
CA LYS A 103 -16.55 -14.81 11.01
C LYS A 103 -16.84 -13.48 10.34
N PHE A 104 -15.83 -12.67 10.04
CA PHE A 104 -15.99 -11.43 9.27
C PHE A 104 -16.59 -11.68 7.89
N VAL A 105 -16.16 -12.72 7.20
CA VAL A 105 -16.69 -13.07 5.86
C VAL A 105 -18.20 -13.33 5.94
N LYS A 106 -18.70 -13.87 7.06
CA LYS A 106 -20.12 -14.16 7.28
C LYS A 106 -20.89 -12.95 7.82
N SER A 107 -20.36 -12.27 8.84
CA SER A 107 -21.03 -11.17 9.53
C SER A 107 -20.98 -9.86 8.77
N LYS A 108 -20.01 -9.70 7.87
CA LYS A 108 -19.67 -8.45 7.18
C LYS A 108 -19.37 -7.30 8.13
N HIS A 109 -19.01 -7.62 9.37
CA HIS A 109 -18.76 -6.65 10.42
C HIS A 109 -17.54 -7.08 11.24
N ALA A 110 -16.64 -6.13 11.51
CA ALA A 110 -15.47 -6.33 12.33
C ALA A 110 -15.23 -5.11 13.22
N THR A 111 -14.77 -5.38 14.44
CA THR A 111 -14.25 -4.37 15.35
C THR A 111 -12.85 -4.78 15.78
N ALA A 112 -11.90 -3.86 15.78
CA ALA A 112 -10.52 -4.12 16.19
C ALA A 112 -9.98 -3.01 17.10
N ARG A 113 -9.10 -3.40 18.02
CA ARG A 113 -8.38 -2.46 18.89
C ARG A 113 -7.17 -1.91 18.17
N ILE A 114 -7.02 -0.58 18.22
CA ILE A 114 -5.88 0.12 17.66
C ILE A 114 -4.72 -0.02 18.62
N ILE A 115 -3.60 -0.51 18.10
CA ILE A 115 -2.36 -0.62 18.84
C ILE A 115 -1.33 0.32 18.22
N PRO A 116 -0.56 1.07 19.03
CA PRO A 116 0.47 1.97 18.52
C PRO A 116 1.73 1.23 18.01
N GLN A 117 1.74 -0.10 18.07
CA GLN A 117 2.82 -0.96 17.57
C GLN A 117 2.49 -1.52 16.20
N THR A 118 3.50 -1.82 15.39
CA THR A 118 3.36 -2.31 14.01
C THR A 118 2.97 -3.79 13.88
N ALA A 119 2.82 -4.51 14.99
CA ALA A 119 2.54 -5.95 14.98
C ALA A 119 1.04 -6.24 14.84
N LEU A 120 0.60 -6.63 13.64
CA LEU A 120 -0.77 -7.12 13.41
C LEU A 120 -1.03 -8.42 14.18
N GLY A 121 -2.27 -8.62 14.61
CA GLY A 121 -2.70 -9.85 15.26
C GLY A 121 -4.22 -9.93 15.36
N PRO A 122 -4.78 -11.07 15.80
CA PRO A 122 -6.24 -11.25 15.89
C PRO A 122 -6.91 -10.14 16.71
N GLY A 123 -7.92 -9.50 16.14
CA GLY A 123 -8.67 -8.40 16.78
C GLY A 123 -7.87 -7.10 16.96
N ARG A 124 -6.73 -6.95 16.26
CA ARG A 124 -5.89 -5.76 16.29
C ARG A 124 -5.85 -5.08 14.93
N VAL A 125 -5.70 -3.77 14.97
CA VAL A 125 -5.53 -2.91 13.79
C VAL A 125 -4.37 -1.96 14.02
N VAL A 126 -3.60 -1.73 12.97
CA VAL A 126 -2.58 -0.68 12.91
C VAL A 126 -3.09 0.41 12.01
N VAL A 127 -2.87 1.65 12.44
CA VAL A 127 -3.46 2.82 11.83
C VAL A 127 -2.38 3.90 11.78
N ASP A 128 -1.89 4.26 10.58
CA ASP A 128 -0.71 5.12 10.40
C ASP A 128 -1.01 6.30 9.46
N TYR A 129 -0.77 7.54 9.88
CA TYR A 129 -0.99 8.73 9.07
C TYR A 129 0.26 9.59 8.95
N GLN A 130 0.33 10.36 7.88
CA GLN A 130 1.37 11.34 7.63
C GLN A 130 0.73 12.59 7.02
N LEU A 131 1.03 13.76 7.57
CA LEU A 131 0.69 15.03 6.91
C LEU A 131 1.70 15.30 5.78
N ALA A 132 1.33 16.08 4.77
CA ALA A 132 2.16 16.34 3.57
C ALA A 132 3.67 16.51 3.79
N GLN A 133 4.06 17.21 4.85
CA GLN A 133 5.46 17.47 5.21
C GLN A 133 5.82 16.96 6.61
N GLY A 134 4.96 16.14 7.21
CA GLY A 134 5.14 15.56 8.53
C GLY A 134 5.86 14.22 8.49
N LEU A 135 6.32 13.78 9.66
CA LEU A 135 6.77 12.41 9.85
C LEU A 135 5.56 11.45 9.90
N PRO A 136 5.70 10.20 9.42
CA PRO A 136 4.69 9.18 9.66
C PRO A 136 4.48 8.96 11.15
N MET A 137 3.21 8.85 11.55
CA MET A 137 2.80 8.63 12.94
C MET A 137 1.84 7.44 12.99
N ALA A 138 2.09 6.53 13.92
CA ALA A 138 1.08 5.56 14.34
C ALA A 138 0.03 6.29 15.20
N MET A 139 -1.22 5.90 15.07
CA MET A 139 -2.29 6.44 15.89
C MET A 139 -2.28 5.79 17.27
N ASP A 140 -2.61 6.59 18.30
CA ASP A 140 -2.75 6.12 19.67
C ASP A 140 -3.89 5.11 19.83
N GLU A 141 -4.00 4.53 21.03
CA GLU A 141 -5.03 3.57 21.39
C GLU A 141 -6.45 4.05 21.06
N GLY A 142 -7.26 3.11 20.56
CA GLY A 142 -8.60 3.38 20.09
C GLY A 142 -9.28 2.14 19.53
N THR A 143 -10.33 2.34 18.75
CA THR A 143 -11.07 1.27 18.08
C THR A 143 -11.35 1.62 16.62
N LEU A 144 -11.22 0.63 15.74
CA LEU A 144 -11.72 0.70 14.36
C LEU A 144 -12.93 -0.22 14.26
N GLU A 145 -14.02 0.31 13.75
CA GLU A 145 -15.22 -0.42 13.38
C GLU A 145 -15.36 -0.42 11.86
N LEU A 146 -15.65 -1.58 11.29
CA LEU A 146 -15.82 -1.79 9.86
C LEU A 146 -17.12 -2.56 9.61
N THR A 147 -17.92 -2.06 8.68
CA THR A 147 -19.10 -2.74 8.14
C THR A 147 -19.03 -2.78 6.63
N VAL A 148 -19.39 -3.92 6.05
CA VAL A 148 -19.45 -4.14 4.61
C VAL A 148 -20.90 -4.46 4.21
N THR A 149 -21.37 -3.82 3.15
CA THR A 149 -22.70 -4.06 2.58
C THR A 149 -22.53 -4.27 1.08
N GLY A 150 -22.73 -5.51 0.61
CA GLY A 150 -22.37 -5.90 -0.75
C GLY A 150 -20.89 -5.65 -1.01
N ASN A 151 -20.58 -4.90 -2.07
CA ASN A 151 -19.24 -4.49 -2.46
C ASN A 151 -18.84 -3.09 -1.92
N HIS A 152 -19.49 -2.61 -0.85
CA HIS A 152 -19.22 -1.29 -0.28
C HIS A 152 -18.81 -1.41 1.19
N ALA A 153 -17.77 -0.68 1.57
CA ALA A 153 -17.23 -0.69 2.93
C ALA A 153 -17.38 0.70 3.57
N ARG A 154 -17.81 0.71 4.83
CA ARG A 154 -17.81 1.88 5.70
C ARG A 154 -17.11 1.54 7.00
N GLY A 155 -16.36 2.47 7.55
CA GLY A 155 -15.86 2.32 8.89
C GLY A 155 -15.59 3.62 9.61
N GLU A 156 -15.38 3.46 10.90
CA GLU A 156 -15.17 4.55 11.84
C GLU A 156 -14.00 4.22 12.76
N VAL A 157 -13.15 5.22 12.98
CA VAL A 157 -12.00 5.15 13.86
C VAL A 157 -12.27 6.07 15.03
N ARG A 158 -12.27 5.51 16.24
CA ARG A 158 -12.49 6.24 17.49
C ARG A 158 -11.24 6.21 18.36
N THR A 159 -10.94 7.32 19.02
CA THR A 159 -9.93 7.37 20.09
C THR A 159 -10.42 6.64 21.33
N LYS A 160 -9.51 6.34 22.27
CA LYS A 160 -9.82 5.67 23.55
C LYS A 160 -10.92 6.36 24.37
N ASP A 161 -11.07 7.67 24.25
CA ASP A 161 -12.13 8.46 24.91
C ASP A 161 -13.48 8.43 24.15
N GLY A 162 -13.58 7.67 23.07
CA GLY A 162 -14.80 7.48 22.28
C GLY A 162 -15.04 8.53 21.21
N ARG A 163 -14.17 9.55 21.07
CA ARG A 163 -14.34 10.56 20.02
C ARG A 163 -14.01 10.00 18.64
N VAL A 164 -14.81 10.39 17.64
CA VAL A 164 -14.57 10.02 16.25
C VAL A 164 -13.35 10.75 15.73
N ARG A 165 -12.35 10.00 15.27
CA ARG A 165 -11.10 10.52 14.72
C ARG A 165 -11.09 10.51 13.20
N ALA A 166 -11.66 9.47 12.60
CA ALA A 166 -11.79 9.35 11.16
C ALA A 166 -13.01 8.52 10.78
N THR A 167 -13.59 8.82 9.62
CA THR A 167 -14.59 7.96 8.95
C THR A 167 -14.11 7.66 7.54
N PHE A 168 -14.32 6.44 7.07
CA PHE A 168 -14.01 6.06 5.70
C PHE A 168 -15.20 5.37 5.04
N GLU A 169 -15.32 5.56 3.74
CA GLU A 169 -16.38 4.97 2.94
C GLU A 169 -15.95 4.83 1.48
N GLY A 170 -16.28 3.69 0.85
CA GLY A 170 -16.01 3.46 -0.56
C GLY A 170 -16.20 2.01 -1.00
N PRO A 171 -15.94 1.70 -2.28
CA PRO A 171 -16.01 0.34 -2.77
C PRO A 171 -15.00 -0.56 -2.05
N LEU A 172 -15.37 -1.83 -1.86
CA LEU A 172 -14.53 -2.91 -1.39
C LEU A 172 -14.08 -3.76 -2.59
N THR A 173 -12.77 -3.92 -2.74
CA THR A 173 -12.18 -4.86 -3.70
C THR A 173 -11.65 -6.09 -2.98
N VAL A 174 -11.88 -7.27 -3.56
CA VAL A 174 -11.35 -8.55 -3.05
C VAL A 174 -10.08 -8.89 -3.81
N GLU A 175 -8.96 -9.01 -3.10
CA GLU A 175 -7.68 -9.50 -3.61
C GLU A 175 -7.44 -10.89 -3.02
N CYS A 176 -7.15 -11.87 -3.87
CA CYS A 176 -6.94 -13.25 -3.45
C CYS A 176 -5.61 -13.77 -4.01
N THR A 177 -4.77 -14.33 -3.14
CA THR A 177 -3.54 -15.01 -3.55
C THR A 177 -3.55 -16.47 -3.11
N VAL A 178 -2.99 -17.33 -3.97
CA VAL A 178 -2.97 -18.79 -3.79
C VAL A 178 -1.58 -19.35 -4.08
N PRO A 179 -1.30 -20.59 -3.64
CA PRO A 179 -0.12 -21.32 -4.10
C PRO A 179 -0.17 -21.49 -5.64
N PRO A 180 0.92 -21.26 -6.38
CA PRO A 180 0.97 -21.38 -7.85
C PRO A 180 0.48 -22.73 -8.38
N ALA A 181 0.68 -23.78 -7.58
CA ALA A 181 0.18 -25.14 -7.79
C ALA A 181 -1.32 -25.21 -8.14
N TRP A 182 -2.11 -24.40 -7.42
CA TRP A 182 -3.57 -24.43 -7.51
C TRP A 182 -4.06 -23.85 -8.84
N LEU A 183 -3.28 -22.99 -9.48
CA LEU A 183 -3.60 -22.43 -10.80
C LEU A 183 -3.27 -23.37 -11.96
N SER A 184 -2.27 -24.24 -11.79
CA SER A 184 -1.85 -25.20 -12.81
C SER A 184 -2.57 -26.56 -12.72
N GLY A 185 -3.37 -26.78 -11.66
CA GLY A 185 -4.00 -28.08 -11.39
C GLY A 185 -3.00 -29.19 -11.02
N ALA A 186 -1.74 -28.82 -10.78
CA ALA A 186 -0.68 -29.75 -10.43
C ALA A 186 -0.45 -29.74 -8.91
N ASN A 187 -0.20 -30.91 -8.33
CA ASN A 187 0.26 -31.04 -6.96
C ASN A 187 1.69 -30.46 -6.86
N ALA A 188 1.83 -29.16 -6.59
CA ALA A 188 3.12 -28.61 -6.23
C ALA A 188 3.39 -28.86 -4.74
N PRO A 189 4.67 -28.80 -4.31
CA PRO A 189 5.04 -29.11 -2.93
C PRO A 189 4.27 -28.25 -1.93
N VAL A 190 3.66 -28.91 -0.95
CA VAL A 190 3.05 -28.25 0.21
C VAL A 190 4.19 -27.65 1.05
N PRO A 191 4.13 -26.37 1.43
CA PRO A 191 5.16 -25.79 2.27
C PRO A 191 5.16 -26.42 3.66
N SER A 192 6.35 -26.65 4.19
CA SER A 192 6.60 -27.26 5.50
C SER A 192 6.19 -26.36 6.68
N SER A 193 5.97 -25.07 6.43
CA SER A 193 5.55 -24.09 7.45
C SER A 193 4.72 -22.95 6.83
N PRO A 194 3.74 -22.38 7.57
CA PRO A 194 3.04 -21.15 7.18
C PRO A 194 3.97 -19.95 6.93
N ASP A 195 5.15 -19.96 7.56
CA ASP A 195 6.17 -18.90 7.45
C ASP A 195 7.22 -19.18 6.37
N ASP A 196 7.21 -20.37 5.75
CA ASP A 196 8.07 -20.63 4.60
C ASP A 196 7.62 -19.70 3.48
N GLY A 197 8.59 -18.99 2.89
CA GLY A 197 8.45 -17.98 1.85
C GLY A 197 7.87 -18.47 0.52
N THR A 198 6.96 -19.43 0.53
CA THR A 198 6.19 -20.00 -0.58
C THR A 198 5.74 -18.89 -1.51
N VAL A 199 6.15 -18.88 -2.78
CA VAL A 199 5.70 -17.85 -3.71
C VAL A 199 4.16 -17.90 -3.76
N ARG A 200 3.48 -16.78 -3.52
CA ARG A 200 2.02 -16.63 -3.64
C ARG A 200 1.74 -15.79 -4.88
N VAL A 201 0.74 -16.17 -5.65
CA VAL A 201 0.39 -15.48 -6.89
C VAL A 201 -1.08 -15.02 -6.84
N PRO A 202 -1.39 -13.82 -7.35
CA PRO A 202 -2.77 -13.37 -7.51
C PRO A 202 -3.58 -14.32 -8.38
N ASP A 203 -4.78 -14.69 -7.93
CA ASP A 203 -5.78 -15.39 -8.74
C ASP A 203 -6.78 -14.38 -9.32
N GLU A 204 -6.29 -13.47 -10.18
CA GLU A 204 -7.09 -12.38 -10.74
C GLU A 204 -8.28 -12.87 -11.58
N ALA A 205 -8.15 -14.05 -12.20
CA ALA A 205 -9.19 -14.69 -13.00
C ALA A 205 -10.23 -15.44 -12.15
N LEU A 206 -10.05 -15.53 -10.83
CA LEU A 206 -10.86 -16.36 -9.93
C LEU A 206 -10.95 -17.81 -10.45
N ALA A 207 -9.82 -18.36 -10.87
CA ALA A 207 -9.70 -19.71 -11.40
C ALA A 207 -9.89 -20.77 -10.31
N THR A 208 -9.50 -20.47 -9.07
CA THR A 208 -9.64 -21.38 -7.94
C THR A 208 -11.01 -21.27 -7.25
N PRO A 209 -11.60 -22.40 -6.79
CA PRO A 209 -12.84 -22.37 -6.00
C PRO A 209 -12.77 -21.51 -4.74
N GLN A 210 -11.60 -21.47 -4.10
CA GLN A 210 -11.34 -20.72 -2.87
C GLN A 210 -11.47 -19.21 -3.13
N CYS A 211 -10.80 -18.68 -4.14
CA CYS A 211 -10.90 -17.26 -4.48
C CYS A 211 -12.29 -16.89 -5.02
N ARG A 212 -12.96 -17.78 -5.77
CA ARG A 212 -14.37 -17.57 -6.17
C ARG A 212 -15.28 -17.41 -4.96
N SER A 213 -15.19 -18.33 -4.00
CA SER A 213 -15.99 -18.30 -2.77
C SER A 213 -15.79 -16.98 -2.01
N MET A 214 -14.55 -16.50 -1.90
CA MET A 214 -14.27 -15.22 -1.25
C MET A 214 -14.86 -14.04 -2.02
N ALA A 215 -14.72 -14.01 -3.35
CA ALA A 215 -15.30 -12.95 -4.16
C ALA A 215 -16.83 -12.95 -4.09
N ASP A 216 -17.46 -14.12 -4.20
CA ASP A 216 -18.92 -14.30 -4.15
C ASP A 216 -19.49 -13.89 -2.79
N ALA A 217 -18.75 -14.07 -1.71
CA ALA A 217 -19.19 -13.63 -0.39
C ALA A 217 -19.42 -12.11 -0.33
N PHE A 218 -18.77 -11.29 -1.16
CA PHE A 218 -18.81 -9.82 -1.12
C PHE A 218 -19.41 -9.18 -2.38
N ARG A 219 -20.06 -9.97 -3.23
CA ARG A 219 -20.90 -9.47 -4.33
C ARG A 219 -22.30 -9.17 -3.81
#